data_AF-A0A9E5UTC9-F1
#
_entry.id   AF-A0A9E5UTC9-F1
#
_cell.length_a   1.000
_cell.length_b   1.000
_cell.length_c   1.000
_cell.angle_alpha   90.00
_cell.angle_beta   90.00
_cell.angle_gamma   90.00
#
_symmetry.space_group_name_H-M   'P 1'
#
loop_
_entity.id
_entity.type
_entity.pdbx_description
1 polymer ?
#
loop_
_entity_poly.entity_id
_entity_poly.type
_entity_poly.pdbx_seq_one_letter_code
_entity_poly.pdbx_strand_id
1 'polypeptide(L)' 'FFAVVRAGFSQKRKQLKNALGSGLDLPNDEATELLSTAGIDPMRRAETLSLEEWAALAQTYGASAAS' A
#
# COMPACT_ATOMS: atom_id res chain seq x y z
N PHE A 1 -2.74 -4.25 9.35
CA PHE A 1 -1.26 -4.36 9.19
C PHE A 1 -0.84 -5.48 8.24
N PHE A 2 -0.85 -6.75 8.65
CA PHE A 2 -0.26 -7.84 7.84
C PHE A 2 -0.88 -8.03 6.44
N ALA A 3 -2.18 -7.79 6.26
CA ALA A 3 -2.80 -7.87 4.94
C ALA A 3 -2.15 -6.91 3.92
N VAL A 4 -1.93 -5.66 4.34
CA VAL A 4 -1.30 -4.60 3.52
C VAL A 4 0.15 -4.95 3.19
N VAL A 5 0.92 -5.43 4.18
CA VAL A 5 2.31 -5.86 3.95
C VAL A 5 2.34 -7.03 2.95
N ARG A 6 1.48 -8.05 3.13
CA ARG A 6 1.40 -9.19 2.20
C ARG A 6 1.01 -8.75 0.79
N ALA A 7 0.07 -7.83 0.65
CA ALA A 7 -0.32 -7.27 -0.64
C ALA A 7 0.86 -6.55 -1.32
N GLY A 8 1.60 -5.73 -0.58
CA GLY A 8 2.78 -5.02 -1.08
C GLY A 8 3.88 -5.95 -1.59
N PHE A 9 4.07 -7.12 -0.96
CA PHE A 9 5.05 -8.13 -1.38
C PHE A 9 4.50 -9.20 -2.33
N SER A 10 3.23 -9.13 -2.72
CA SER A 10 2.59 -10.13 -3.59
C SER A 10 3.15 -10.15 -5.02
N GLN A 11 3.69 -9.01 -5.49
CA GLN A 11 4.20 -8.84 -6.85
C GLN A 11 5.65 -8.34 -6.83
N LYS A 12 6.61 -9.27 -6.99
CA LYS A 12 8.04 -8.92 -7.01
C LYS A 12 8.37 -7.91 -8.13
N ARG A 13 9.10 -6.85 -7.76
CA ARG A 13 9.62 -5.80 -8.66
C ARG A 13 8.58 -4.85 -9.25
N LYS A 14 7.29 -4.96 -8.89
CA LYS A 14 6.28 -3.97 -9.28
C LYS A 14 6.35 -2.75 -8.36
N GLN A 15 5.93 -1.59 -8.88
CA GLN A 15 5.67 -0.41 -8.06
C GLN A 15 4.59 -0.74 -7.03
N LEU A 16 4.69 -0.11 -5.86
CA LEU A 16 3.88 -0.41 -4.70
C LEU A 16 2.39 -0.23 -4.97
N LYS A 17 1.98 0.80 -5.74
CA LYS A 17 0.58 0.98 -6.15
C LYS A 17 -0.01 -0.21 -6.92
N ASN A 18 0.79 -0.86 -7.76
CA ASN A 18 0.34 -2.01 -8.54
C ASN A 18 0.24 -3.27 -7.67
N ALA A 19 1.22 -3.46 -6.77
CA ALA A 19 1.21 -4.58 -5.84
C ALA A 19 0.04 -4.48 -4.85
N LEU A 20 -0.24 -3.28 -4.33
CA LEU A 20 -1.37 -3.03 -3.45
C LEU A 20 -2.71 -3.13 -4.17
N GLY A 21 -2.85 -2.53 -5.37
CA GLY A 21 -4.06 -2.65 -6.17
C GLY A 21 -4.43 -4.11 -6.44
N SER A 22 -3.47 -4.92 -6.86
CA SER A 22 -3.71 -6.35 -7.08
C SER A 22 -3.91 -7.16 -5.78
N GLY A 23 -3.21 -6.81 -4.70
CA GLY A 23 -3.22 -7.60 -3.46
C GLY A 23 -4.32 -7.24 -2.47
N LEU A 24 -4.93 -6.05 -2.60
CA LEU A 24 -6.06 -5.56 -1.82
C LEU A 24 -7.34 -5.45 -2.63
N ASP A 25 -7.30 -5.81 -3.93
CA ASP A 25 -8.41 -5.68 -4.87
C ASP A 25 -8.93 -4.23 -4.98
N LEU A 26 -7.98 -3.29 -5.10
CA LEU A 26 -8.25 -1.86 -5.22
C LEU A 26 -7.98 -1.39 -6.65
N PRO A 27 -8.78 -0.43 -7.17
CA PRO A 27 -8.40 0.36 -8.32
C PRO A 27 -7.02 1.00 -8.14
N ASN A 28 -6.28 1.17 -9.24
CA ASN A 28 -4.92 1.73 -9.18
C ASN A 28 -4.92 3.18 -8.61
N ASP A 29 -5.99 3.93 -8.87
CA ASP A 29 -6.16 5.29 -8.37
C ASP A 29 -6.37 5.31 -6.86
N GLU A 30 -7.20 4.43 -6.31
CA GLU A 30 -7.37 4.26 -4.86
C GLU A 30 -6.08 3.81 -4.17
N ALA A 31 -5.33 2.88 -4.78
CA ALA A 31 -4.03 2.46 -4.25
C ALA A 31 -3.01 3.62 -4.26
N THR A 32 -3.09 4.51 -5.25
CA THR A 32 -2.25 5.71 -5.35
C THR A 32 -2.63 6.74 -4.30
N GLU A 33 -3.92 6.98 -4.09
CA GLU A 33 -4.44 7.88 -3.06
C GLU A 33 -4.10 7.39 -1.66
N LEU A 34 -4.28 6.08 -1.41
CA LEU A 34 -3.93 5.44 -0.15
C LEU A 34 -2.45 5.63 0.21
N LEU A 35 -1.55 5.41 -0.75
CA LEU A 35 -0.11 5.63 -0.57
C LEU A 35 0.21 7.11 -0.33
N SER A 36 -0.39 8.00 -1.11
CA SER A 36 -0.18 9.45 -0.98
C SER A 36 -0.65 9.96 0.38
N THR A 37 -1.79 9.48 0.86
CA THR A 37 -2.36 9.82 2.17
C THR A 37 -1.47 9.30 3.32
N ALA A 38 -0.84 8.14 3.14
CA ALA A 38 0.16 7.61 4.06
C ALA A 38 1.54 8.30 3.95
N GLY A 39 1.70 9.29 3.06
CA GLY A 39 2.96 10.01 2.85
C GLY A 39 4.02 9.21 2.07
N ILE A 40 3.60 8.21 1.29
CA ILE A 40 4.49 7.27 0.59
C ILE A 40 4.39 7.51 -0.92
N ASP A 41 5.54 7.63 -1.59
CA ASP A 41 5.60 7.70 -3.05
C ASP A 41 5.04 6.41 -3.70
N PRO A 42 3.97 6.49 -4.51
CA PRO A 42 3.36 5.35 -5.19
C PRO A 42 4.29 4.55 -6.11
N MET A 43 5.38 5.19 -6.58
CA MET A 43 6.36 4.59 -7.48
C MET A 43 7.42 3.74 -6.75
N ARG A 44 7.50 3.83 -5.42
CA ARG A 44 8.44 3.02 -4.61
C ARG A 44 8.14 1.53 -4.71
N ARG A 45 9.10 0.72 -4.30
CA ARG A 45 8.93 -0.74 -4.14
C ARG A 45 8.71 -1.07 -2.68
N ALA A 46 7.99 -2.16 -2.42
CA ALA A 46 7.69 -2.65 -1.07
C ALA A 46 8.93 -2.82 -0.19
N GLU A 47 10.03 -3.33 -0.76
CA GLU A 47 11.31 -3.54 -0.05
C GLU A 47 12.01 -2.26 0.41
N THR A 48 11.59 -1.10 -0.10
CA THR A 48 12.18 0.19 0.29
C THR A 48 11.52 0.81 1.51
N LEU A 49 10.33 0.34 1.92
CA LEU A 49 9.55 0.94 3.00
C LEU A 49 10.09 0.55 4.38
N SER A 50 10.09 1.51 5.31
CA SER A 50 10.34 1.26 6.73
C SER A 50 9.13 0.60 7.41
N LEU A 51 9.33 0.10 8.62
CA LEU A 51 8.24 -0.50 9.41
C LEU A 51 7.18 0.54 9.78
N GLU A 52 7.60 1.77 10.06
CA GLU A 52 6.75 2.92 10.37
C GLU A 52 5.90 3.31 9.15
N GLU A 53 6.48 3.33 7.95
CA GLU A 53 5.75 3.56 6.70
C GLU A 53 4.70 2.47 6.46
N TRP A 54 5.04 1.19 6.71
CA TRP A 54 4.05 0.10 6.65
C TRP A 54 2.93 0.25 7.68
N ALA A 55 3.24 0.70 8.90
CA ALA A 55 2.26 0.93 9.94
C ALA A 55 1.32 2.09 9.58
N ALA A 56 1.84 3.21 9.07
CA ALA A 56 1.06 4.35 8.60
C ALA A 56 0.13 3.96 7.45
N LEU A 57 0.65 3.21 6.47
CA LEU A 57 -0.15 2.71 5.34
C LEU A 57 -1.28 1.79 5.81
N ALA A 58 -0.99 0.88 6.74
CA ALA A 58 -1.98 -0.03 7.28
C ALA A 58 -3.09 0.67 8.08
N GLN A 59 -2.76 1.74 8.82
CA GLN A 59 -3.74 2.56 9.52
C GLN A 59 -4.64 3.31 8.54
N THR A 60 -4.03 3.93 7.52
CA THR A 60 -4.76 4.66 6.47
C THR A 60 -5.75 3.75 5.74
N TYR A 61 -5.31 2.54 5.38
CA TYR A 61 -6.18 1.55 4.72
C TYR A 61 -7.35 1.12 5.61
N GLY A 62 -7.10 0.89 6.90
CA GLY A 62 -8.15 0.53 7.85
C GLY A 62 -9.18 1.64 8.07
N ALA A 63 -8.76 2.91 8.02
CA ALA A 63 -9.67 4.05 8.11
C ALA A 63 -10.55 4.20 6.85
N SER A 64 -9.97 3.99 5.67
CA SER A 64 -10.71 4.03 4.39
C SER A 64 -11.71 2.89 4.24
N ALA A 65 -11.40 1.69 4.74
CA ALA A 65 -12.28 0.52 4.63
C ALA A 65 -13.45 0.52 5.63
N ALA A 66 -13.41 1.41 6.63
CA ALA A 66 -14.47 1.56 7.64
C ALA A 66 -15.49 2.66 7.29
N SER A 67 -15.30 3.34 6.16
CA SER A 67 -16.17 4.39 5.61
C SER A 67 -17.00 3.85 4.45
#